data_AF-M2RNV5-F1
#
_entry.id   AF-M2RNV5-F1
#
_cell.length_a   1.000
_cell.length_b   1.000
_cell.length_c   1.000
_cell.angle_alpha   90.00
_cell.angle_beta   90.00
_cell.angle_gamma   90.00
#
_symmetry.space_group_name_H-M   'P 1'
#
loop_
_entity.id
_entity.type
_entity.pdbx_description
1 polymer ?
#
loop_
_entity_poly.entity_id
_entity_poly.type
_entity_poly.pdbx_seq_one_letter_code
_entity_poly.pdbx_strand_id
1 'polypeptide(L)'
;PQTPQKTATTKLPAYYSLAPTVPSPFTGSLETSLDAILAFGQLYAAIPGVTPLITKLLEPVSTDTDWVAIMTALETATPLHAQYLMTELLFLLTRTLLPEQIAENRAMLSRLYERKKQLAIRLLLRYDMLREWIMEPSQSSYREQPIVVASTGPVAGFVAPEPVVGVASLNYPYRRPLLLNVIPTLIAAPAGGYASQSARDRMRHHVTVLDGYLMLRDEEVEKWSEGRLKSKVCFVLMHWQWLRGNNATLDDLEVLDWEGLEGKAEECGWIGDDTTRV
;
A
#
# COMPACT_ATOMS: atom_id res chain seq x y z
N PRO A 1 -22.39 38.12 -21.50
CA PRO A 1 -22.04 37.64 -20.14
C PRO A 1 -22.02 36.10 -20.10
N GLN A 2 -20.84 35.50 -20.27
CA GLN A 2 -20.68 34.06 -20.08
C GLN A 2 -20.65 33.78 -18.58
N THR A 3 -21.59 32.98 -18.11
CA THR A 3 -21.64 32.46 -16.75
C THR A 3 -20.37 31.66 -16.48
N PRO A 4 -19.65 31.88 -15.37
CA PRO A 4 -18.48 31.08 -15.04
C PRO A 4 -18.91 29.62 -14.87
N GLN A 5 -18.39 28.74 -15.72
CA GLN A 5 -18.49 27.30 -15.54
C GLN A 5 -17.87 26.97 -14.17
N LYS A 6 -18.69 26.53 -13.22
CA LYS A 6 -18.21 25.91 -11.99
C LYS A 6 -17.37 24.70 -12.39
N THR A 7 -16.05 24.80 -12.27
CA THR A 7 -15.16 23.64 -12.28
C THR A 7 -15.65 22.69 -11.20
N ALA A 8 -16.08 21.50 -11.59
CA ALA A 8 -16.45 20.46 -10.64
C ALA A 8 -15.21 20.18 -9.77
N THR A 9 -15.30 20.55 -8.50
CA THR A 9 -14.23 20.28 -7.54
C THR A 9 -14.20 18.76 -7.35
N THR A 10 -13.21 18.10 -7.94
CA THR A 10 -13.07 16.65 -7.82
C THR A 10 -12.64 16.31 -6.40
N LYS A 11 -13.43 15.48 -5.69
CA LYS A 11 -13.11 15.02 -4.33
C LYS A 11 -11.94 14.04 -4.29
N LEU A 12 -11.64 13.40 -5.41
CA LEU A 12 -10.45 12.58 -5.58
C LEU A 12 -9.21 13.48 -5.70
N PRO A 13 -8.12 13.16 -4.98
CA PRO A 13 -6.84 13.81 -5.16
C PRO A 13 -6.35 13.74 -6.62
N ALA A 14 -5.70 14.81 -7.09
CA ALA A 14 -5.30 14.94 -8.50
C ALA A 14 -4.39 13.80 -9.00
N TYR A 15 -3.61 13.17 -8.11
CA TYR A 15 -2.73 12.07 -8.48
C TYR A 15 -3.48 10.80 -8.92
N TYR A 16 -4.76 10.63 -8.54
CA TYR A 16 -5.61 9.55 -9.05
C TYR A 16 -5.96 9.71 -10.52
N SER A 17 -5.88 10.94 -11.04
CA SER A 17 -6.16 11.25 -12.44
C SER A 17 -4.94 11.03 -13.35
N LEU A 18 -3.78 10.70 -12.77
CA LEU A 18 -2.59 10.35 -13.54
C LEU A 18 -2.75 8.94 -14.13
N ALA A 19 -2.22 8.74 -15.33
CA ALA A 19 -2.24 7.43 -15.96
C ALA A 19 -1.31 6.44 -15.22
N PRO A 20 -1.64 5.14 -15.17
CA PRO A 20 -0.79 4.12 -14.56
C PRO A 20 0.51 3.91 -15.37
N THR A 21 1.57 3.52 -14.68
CA THR A 21 2.82 3.07 -15.32
C THR A 21 2.64 1.63 -15.81
N VAL A 22 2.91 1.38 -17.10
CA VAL A 22 2.77 0.05 -17.71
C VAL A 22 4.02 -0.28 -18.54
N PRO A 23 4.76 -1.37 -18.22
CA PRO A 23 4.52 -2.29 -17.10
C PRO A 23 4.72 -1.60 -15.73
N SER A 24 4.07 -2.15 -14.69
CA SER A 24 4.29 -1.70 -13.31
C SER A 24 5.77 -1.88 -12.94
N PRO A 25 6.41 -0.92 -12.26
CA PRO A 25 7.76 -1.08 -11.73
C PRO A 25 7.80 -1.94 -10.46
N PHE A 26 6.63 -2.27 -9.90
CA PHE A 26 6.48 -3.18 -8.76
C PHE A 26 6.14 -4.57 -9.27
N THR A 27 7.00 -5.53 -8.94
CA THR A 27 6.87 -6.93 -9.35
C THR A 27 5.74 -7.62 -8.59
N GLY A 28 5.46 -7.18 -7.37
CA GLY A 28 4.48 -7.81 -6.49
C GLY A 28 5.00 -9.09 -5.84
N SER A 29 6.21 -9.04 -5.26
CA SER A 29 6.82 -10.18 -4.59
C SER A 29 7.43 -9.82 -3.23
N LEU A 30 7.33 -10.75 -2.28
CA LEU A 30 8.01 -10.66 -0.99
C LEU A 30 9.53 -10.66 -1.16
N GLU A 31 10.07 -11.45 -2.09
CA GLU A 31 11.50 -11.55 -2.37
C GLU A 31 12.10 -10.18 -2.70
N THR A 32 11.45 -9.41 -3.58
CA THR A 32 11.90 -8.05 -3.93
C THR A 32 11.89 -7.12 -2.71
N SER A 33 10.93 -7.30 -1.80
CA SER A 33 10.90 -6.54 -0.54
C SER A 33 12.06 -6.93 0.39
N LEU A 34 12.37 -8.23 0.51
CA LEU A 34 13.46 -8.73 1.34
C LEU A 34 14.83 -8.33 0.78
N ASP A 35 15.02 -8.39 -0.53
CA ASP A 35 16.23 -7.91 -1.20
C ASP A 35 16.46 -6.42 -0.97
N ALA A 36 15.39 -5.60 -1.02
CA ALA A 36 15.47 -4.17 -0.73
C ALA A 36 15.85 -3.91 0.75
N ILE A 37 15.33 -4.71 1.69
CA ILE A 37 15.71 -4.66 3.11
C ILE A 37 17.19 -5.03 3.30
N LEU A 38 17.67 -6.08 2.62
CA LEU A 38 19.07 -6.49 2.66
C LEU A 38 19.99 -5.41 2.09
N ALA A 39 19.63 -4.83 0.94
CA ALA A 39 20.39 -3.75 0.31
C ALA A 39 20.47 -2.51 1.23
N PHE A 40 19.37 -2.15 1.89
CA PHE A 40 19.36 -1.10 2.91
C PHE A 40 20.29 -1.44 4.08
N GLY A 41 20.22 -2.67 4.58
CA GLY A 41 21.08 -3.12 5.68
C GLY A 41 22.56 -3.10 5.33
N GLN A 42 22.91 -3.46 4.09
CA GLN A 42 24.28 -3.38 3.58
C GLN A 42 24.77 -1.93 3.48
N LEU A 43 23.93 -1.03 2.96
CA LEU A 43 24.26 0.38 2.80
C LEU A 43 24.60 1.05 4.14
N TYR A 44 23.89 0.67 5.20
CA TYR A 44 24.03 1.26 6.53
C TYR A 44 24.68 0.31 7.56
N ALA A 45 25.37 -0.74 7.10
CA ALA A 45 25.91 -1.80 7.96
C ALA A 45 26.88 -1.28 9.04
N ALA A 46 27.60 -0.19 8.75
CA ALA A 46 28.56 0.41 9.67
C ALA A 46 27.89 1.23 10.81
N ILE A 47 26.59 1.50 10.73
CA ILE A 47 25.90 2.33 11.72
C ILE A 47 25.32 1.42 12.83
N PRO A 48 25.66 1.66 14.12
CA PRO A 48 25.11 0.90 15.24
C PRO A 48 23.58 0.90 15.27
N GLY A 49 22.99 -0.23 15.67
CA GLY A 49 21.53 -0.39 15.77
C GLY A 49 20.82 -0.76 14.46
N VAL A 50 21.46 -0.63 13.30
CA VAL A 50 20.89 -1.04 12.00
C VAL A 50 20.74 -2.56 11.90
N THR A 51 21.75 -3.33 12.31
CA THR A 51 21.70 -4.80 12.18
C THR A 51 20.51 -5.42 12.95
N PRO A 52 20.23 -5.05 14.21
CA PRO A 52 19.02 -5.53 14.91
C PRO A 52 17.71 -5.16 14.21
N LEU A 53 17.60 -3.93 13.68
CA LEU A 53 16.44 -3.50 12.90
C LEU A 53 16.23 -4.38 11.67
N ILE A 54 17.29 -4.60 10.90
CA ILE A 54 17.23 -5.40 9.66
C ILE A 54 16.91 -6.85 9.96
N THR A 55 17.53 -7.41 11.00
CA THR A 55 17.20 -8.77 11.47
C THR A 55 15.71 -8.90 11.73
N LYS A 56 15.12 -7.93 12.45
CA LYS A 56 13.68 -7.95 12.74
C LYS A 56 12.81 -7.82 11.49
N LEU A 57 13.20 -6.97 10.53
CA LEU A 57 12.46 -6.80 9.28
C LEU A 57 12.44 -8.08 8.42
N LEU A 58 13.49 -8.90 8.49
CA LEU A 58 13.62 -10.15 7.73
C LEU A 58 12.90 -11.34 8.39
N GLU A 59 12.64 -11.28 9.69
CA GLU A 59 11.89 -12.32 10.40
C GLU A 59 10.46 -12.50 9.85
N PRO A 60 9.82 -13.66 10.06
CA PRO A 60 8.39 -13.82 9.83
C PRO A 60 7.56 -12.79 10.60
N VAL A 61 6.36 -12.49 10.07
CA VAL A 61 5.45 -11.52 10.68
C VAL A 61 5.02 -11.98 12.09
N SER A 62 5.25 -11.13 13.09
CA SER A 62 4.75 -11.32 14.47
C SER A 62 4.00 -10.08 14.99
N THR A 63 2.76 -10.25 15.42
CA THR A 63 1.92 -9.20 16.03
C THR A 63 2.50 -8.60 17.31
N ASP A 64 3.44 -9.31 17.95
CA ASP A 64 4.05 -8.91 19.22
C ASP A 64 5.34 -8.09 19.01
N THR A 65 5.64 -7.71 17.76
CA THR A 65 6.83 -6.92 17.45
C THR A 65 6.69 -5.50 17.99
N ASP A 66 7.50 -5.17 18.99
CA ASP A 66 7.56 -3.83 19.56
C ASP A 66 8.45 -2.91 18.70
N TRP A 67 7.85 -2.37 17.63
CA TRP A 67 8.52 -1.42 16.75
C TRP A 67 8.96 -0.14 17.48
N VAL A 68 8.26 0.29 18.52
CA VAL A 68 8.62 1.49 19.28
C VAL A 68 9.91 1.25 20.05
N ALA A 69 10.05 0.10 20.72
CA ALA A 69 11.27 -0.29 21.39
C ALA A 69 12.45 -0.41 20.42
N ILE A 70 12.24 -1.01 19.25
CA ILE A 70 13.30 -1.15 18.22
C ILE A 70 13.74 0.22 17.71
N MET A 71 12.80 1.12 17.40
CA MET A 71 13.13 2.49 16.97
C MET A 71 13.84 3.27 18.07
N THR A 72 13.46 3.09 19.34
CA THR A 72 14.12 3.72 20.50
C THR A 72 15.54 3.19 20.69
N ALA A 73 15.75 1.88 20.48
CA ALA A 73 17.07 1.27 20.55
C ALA A 73 17.97 1.78 19.42
N LEU A 74 17.43 1.97 18.20
CA LEU A 74 18.15 2.61 17.10
C LEU A 74 18.55 4.05 17.47
N GLU A 75 17.63 4.87 17.98
CA GLU A 75 17.94 6.23 18.45
C GLU A 75 19.04 6.26 19.51
N THR A 76 18.98 5.35 20.47
CA THR A 76 19.96 5.27 21.55
C THR A 76 21.34 4.84 21.05
N ALA A 77 21.38 3.89 20.10
CA ALA A 77 22.62 3.38 19.53
C ALA A 77 23.30 4.37 18.57
N THR A 78 22.52 5.21 17.88
CA THR A 78 23.03 6.14 16.85
C THR A 78 22.29 7.48 16.86
N PRO A 79 22.40 8.27 17.94
CA PRO A 79 21.61 9.51 18.09
C PRO A 79 21.87 10.52 16.98
N LEU A 80 23.11 10.61 16.48
CA LEU A 80 23.49 11.53 15.41
C LEU A 80 22.92 11.13 14.03
N HIS A 81 22.61 9.85 13.78
CA HIS A 81 22.09 9.38 12.49
C HIS A 81 20.63 8.91 12.56
N ALA A 82 20.02 8.88 13.75
CA ALA A 82 18.71 8.27 13.94
C ALA A 82 17.62 8.90 13.06
N GLN A 83 17.55 10.23 13.02
CA GLN A 83 16.57 10.93 12.18
C GLN A 83 16.78 10.62 10.69
N TYR A 84 18.03 10.60 10.23
CA TYR A 84 18.37 10.27 8.84
C TYR A 84 17.95 8.82 8.52
N LEU A 85 18.34 7.85 9.36
CA LEU A 85 18.00 6.44 9.17
C LEU A 85 16.50 6.17 9.22
N MET A 86 15.76 6.83 10.13
CA MET A 86 14.30 6.72 10.18
C MET A 86 13.64 7.30 8.95
N THR A 87 14.19 8.39 8.40
CA THR A 87 13.71 8.97 7.15
C THR A 87 13.96 8.03 5.97
N GLU A 88 15.15 7.45 5.86
CA GLU A 88 15.46 6.47 4.83
C GLU A 88 14.61 5.21 4.96
N LEU A 89 14.39 4.72 6.19
CA LEU A 89 13.52 3.59 6.46
C LEU A 89 12.07 3.90 6.07
N LEU A 90 11.56 5.09 6.40
CA LEU A 90 10.23 5.53 6.00
C LEU A 90 10.06 5.45 4.48
N PHE A 91 11.04 5.95 3.73
CA PHE A 91 10.95 5.96 2.27
C PHE A 91 11.23 4.59 1.63
N LEU A 92 12.06 3.74 2.25
CA LEU A 92 12.14 2.33 1.88
C LEU A 92 10.74 1.69 1.97
N LEU A 93 10.04 1.91 3.09
CA LEU A 93 8.71 1.37 3.30
C LEU A 93 7.69 1.91 2.31
N THR A 94 7.58 3.23 2.16
CA THR A 94 6.50 3.85 1.38
C THR A 94 6.73 3.81 -0.13
N ARG A 95 7.98 3.74 -0.59
CA ARG A 95 8.30 3.76 -2.02
C ARG A 95 8.63 2.38 -2.58
N THR A 96 8.93 1.41 -1.72
CA THR A 96 9.33 0.06 -2.15
C THR A 96 8.48 -0.99 -1.47
N LEU A 97 8.58 -1.14 -0.15
CA LEU A 97 8.04 -2.32 0.53
C LEU A 97 6.50 -2.38 0.50
N LEU A 98 5.81 -1.28 0.84
CA LEU A 98 4.35 -1.21 0.75
C LEU A 98 3.85 -1.39 -0.69
N PRO A 99 4.38 -0.67 -1.71
CA PRO A 99 3.99 -0.92 -3.10
C PRO A 99 4.15 -2.36 -3.58
N GLU A 100 5.28 -3.03 -3.30
CA GLU A 100 5.46 -4.45 -3.67
C GLU A 100 4.38 -5.32 -2.99
N GLN A 101 4.16 -5.13 -1.69
CA GLN A 101 3.17 -5.93 -0.95
C GLN A 101 1.71 -5.64 -1.37
N ILE A 102 1.40 -4.41 -1.78
CA ILE A 102 0.09 -4.05 -2.33
C ILE A 102 -0.10 -4.72 -3.70
N ALA A 103 0.92 -4.69 -4.57
CA ALA A 103 0.86 -5.33 -5.88
C ALA A 103 0.66 -6.85 -5.75
N GLU A 104 1.38 -7.49 -4.82
CA GLU A 104 1.22 -8.91 -4.48
C GLU A 104 -0.20 -9.23 -3.99
N ASN A 105 -0.69 -8.47 -3.00
CA ASN A 105 -2.05 -8.62 -2.46
C ASN A 105 -3.11 -8.52 -3.55
N ARG A 106 -2.99 -7.52 -4.43
CA ARG A 106 -3.94 -7.32 -5.53
C ARG A 106 -3.88 -8.44 -6.56
N ALA A 107 -2.70 -8.98 -6.85
CA ALA A 107 -2.57 -10.13 -7.73
C ALA A 107 -3.28 -11.37 -7.15
N MET A 108 -3.09 -11.67 -5.86
CA MET A 108 -3.78 -12.75 -5.16
C MET A 108 -5.31 -12.57 -5.16
N LEU A 109 -5.79 -11.37 -4.82
CA LEU A 109 -7.23 -11.05 -4.84
C LEU A 109 -7.84 -11.19 -6.23
N SER A 110 -7.11 -10.78 -7.28
CA SER A 110 -7.54 -10.95 -8.66
C SER A 110 -7.73 -12.43 -9.00
N ARG A 111 -6.76 -13.28 -8.64
CA ARG A 111 -6.85 -14.74 -8.86
C ARG A 111 -8.02 -15.34 -8.09
N LEU A 112 -8.18 -14.96 -6.82
CA LEU A 112 -9.30 -15.40 -6.01
C LEU A 112 -10.65 -15.02 -6.63
N TYR A 113 -10.87 -13.76 -7.01
CA TYR A 113 -12.16 -13.33 -7.55
C TYR A 113 -12.46 -13.92 -8.92
N GLU A 114 -11.44 -14.26 -9.71
CA GLU A 114 -11.63 -15.04 -10.94
C GLU A 114 -11.94 -16.51 -10.66
N ARG A 115 -11.39 -17.10 -9.59
CA ARG A 115 -11.62 -18.52 -9.26
C ARG A 115 -12.94 -18.75 -8.51
N LYS A 116 -13.30 -17.87 -7.59
CA LYS A 116 -14.50 -17.96 -6.74
C LYS A 116 -15.50 -16.83 -7.05
N LYS A 117 -15.92 -16.72 -8.32
CA LYS A 117 -16.82 -15.66 -8.81
C LYS A 117 -18.13 -15.57 -8.01
N GLN A 118 -18.64 -16.71 -7.59
CA GLN A 118 -19.88 -16.88 -6.83
C GLN A 118 -19.82 -16.35 -5.39
N LEU A 119 -18.62 -16.25 -4.80
CA LEU A 119 -18.47 -15.83 -3.40
C LEU A 119 -18.61 -14.30 -3.29
N ALA A 120 -19.74 -13.84 -2.76
CA ALA A 120 -19.95 -12.43 -2.41
C ALA A 120 -19.23 -12.12 -1.09
N ILE A 121 -17.90 -12.03 -1.12
CA ILE A 121 -17.07 -11.91 0.08
C ILE A 121 -16.39 -10.54 0.15
N ARG A 122 -16.60 -9.85 1.27
CA ARG A 122 -15.75 -8.74 1.71
C ARG A 122 -14.59 -9.32 2.51
N LEU A 123 -13.42 -9.34 1.91
CA LEU A 123 -12.24 -9.90 2.55
C LEU A 123 -11.50 -8.87 3.40
N LEU A 124 -11.32 -9.20 4.68
CA LEU A 124 -10.53 -8.40 5.62
C LEU A 124 -9.02 -8.41 5.27
N LEU A 125 -8.58 -9.38 4.47
CA LEU A 125 -7.19 -9.56 4.04
C LEU A 125 -6.74 -8.56 2.95
N ARG A 126 -7.66 -7.75 2.41
CA ARG A 126 -7.32 -6.77 1.38
C ARG A 126 -6.47 -5.63 1.94
N TYR A 127 -5.51 -5.13 1.18
CA TYR A 127 -4.68 -4.00 1.62
C TYR A 127 -5.50 -2.73 1.93
N ASP A 128 -6.55 -2.45 1.16
CA ASP A 128 -7.44 -1.29 1.34
C ASP A 128 -8.42 -1.48 2.52
N MET A 129 -8.30 -2.57 3.27
CA MET A 129 -9.00 -2.81 4.54
C MET A 129 -8.12 -2.57 5.78
N LEU A 130 -6.82 -2.29 5.61
CA LEU A 130 -5.89 -2.05 6.72
C LEU A 130 -6.15 -0.72 7.44
N ARG A 131 -6.87 0.21 6.80
CA ARG A 131 -7.24 1.52 7.33
C ARG A 131 -8.69 1.83 7.02
N GLU A 132 -9.20 2.82 7.74
CA GLU A 132 -10.53 3.36 7.53
C GLU A 132 -10.67 3.92 6.11
N TRP A 133 -11.77 3.58 5.48
CA TRP A 133 -12.16 4.13 4.20
C TRP A 133 -12.51 5.60 4.36
N ILE A 134 -12.10 6.43 3.40
CA ILE A 134 -12.54 7.82 3.35
C ILE A 134 -14.00 7.82 2.89
N MET A 135 -14.86 8.35 3.75
CA MET A 135 -16.29 8.44 3.53
C MET A 135 -16.66 9.80 2.94
N GLU A 136 -17.71 9.84 2.13
CA GLU A 136 -18.30 11.07 1.61
C GLU A 136 -19.81 11.10 1.81
N PRO A 137 -20.41 12.30 1.99
CA PRO A 137 -21.85 12.44 2.00
C PRO A 137 -22.44 11.98 0.66
N SER A 138 -23.38 11.03 0.72
CA SER A 138 -24.12 10.59 -0.47
C SER A 138 -25.12 11.66 -0.89
N GLN A 139 -25.20 11.96 -2.19
CA GLN A 139 -26.21 12.88 -2.71
C GLN A 139 -27.62 12.26 -2.70
N SER A 140 -27.71 10.93 -2.68
CA SER A 140 -28.95 10.17 -2.79
C SER A 140 -29.37 9.47 -1.49
N SER A 141 -28.56 9.55 -0.44
CA SER A 141 -28.80 8.91 0.85
C SER A 141 -28.36 9.80 2.00
N TYR A 142 -29.05 9.70 3.13
CA TYR A 142 -28.60 10.33 4.38
C TYR A 142 -27.34 9.66 4.96
N ARG A 143 -26.91 8.53 4.41
CA ARG A 143 -25.70 7.80 4.83
C ARG A 143 -24.50 8.23 4.01
N GLU A 144 -23.35 8.31 4.68
CA GLU A 144 -22.08 8.46 4.00
C GLU A 144 -21.76 7.19 3.19
N GLN A 145 -21.03 7.34 2.08
CA GLN A 145 -20.58 6.25 1.23
C GLN A 145 -19.06 6.31 1.08
N PRO A 146 -18.37 5.17 0.97
CA PRO A 146 -16.93 5.18 0.75
C PRO A 146 -16.60 5.76 -0.63
N ILE A 147 -15.51 6.51 -0.70
CA ILE A 147 -14.95 6.97 -1.97
C ILE A 147 -14.26 5.77 -2.64
N VAL A 148 -14.73 5.43 -3.84
CA VAL A 148 -14.27 4.25 -4.59
C VAL A 148 -13.69 4.66 -5.94
N VAL A 149 -12.54 4.09 -6.29
CA VAL A 149 -11.87 4.29 -7.58
C VAL A 149 -11.91 2.99 -8.39
N ALA A 150 -12.33 3.09 -9.64
CA ALA A 150 -12.37 1.94 -10.54
C ALA A 150 -10.97 1.50 -10.94
N SER A 151 -10.70 0.21 -10.86
CA SER A 151 -9.51 -0.40 -11.45
C SER A 151 -9.73 -0.56 -12.95
N THR A 152 -9.26 0.41 -13.72
CA THR A 152 -9.33 0.39 -15.18
C THR A 152 -8.07 -0.23 -15.77
N GLY A 153 -8.24 -0.99 -16.86
CA GLY A 153 -7.11 -1.52 -17.61
C GLY A 153 -6.46 -0.42 -18.45
N PRO A 154 -5.18 -0.58 -18.83
CA PRO A 154 -4.56 0.33 -19.78
C PRO A 154 -5.31 0.30 -21.11
N VAL A 155 -5.47 1.47 -21.73
CA VAL A 155 -6.10 1.58 -23.05
C VAL A 155 -5.19 0.91 -24.08
N ALA A 156 -5.75 0.16 -25.03
CA ALA A 156 -4.97 -0.47 -26.08
C ALA A 156 -4.18 0.59 -26.88
N GLY A 157 -2.88 0.35 -27.08
CA GLY A 157 -1.97 1.32 -27.73
C GLY A 157 -1.55 2.49 -26.84
N PHE A 158 -1.97 2.53 -25.57
CA PHE A 158 -1.45 3.48 -24.61
C PHE A 158 0.00 3.15 -24.29
N VAL A 159 0.90 4.03 -24.72
CA VAL A 159 2.26 4.10 -24.20
C VAL A 159 2.15 4.93 -22.93
N ALA A 160 2.36 4.30 -21.77
CA ALA A 160 2.48 5.06 -20.53
C ALA A 160 3.54 6.14 -20.76
N PRO A 161 3.29 7.41 -20.37
CA PRO A 161 4.37 8.37 -20.26
C PRO A 161 5.48 7.69 -19.49
N GLU A 162 6.74 7.85 -19.93
CA GLU A 162 7.85 7.36 -19.12
C GLU A 162 7.56 7.80 -17.68
N PRO A 163 7.63 6.87 -16.71
CA PRO A 163 7.36 7.21 -15.33
C PRO A 163 8.12 8.49 -15.07
N VAL A 164 7.48 9.49 -14.45
CA VAL A 164 8.22 10.67 -14.01
C VAL A 164 9.14 10.15 -12.92
N VAL A 165 10.27 9.59 -13.34
CA VAL A 165 11.36 9.17 -12.50
C VAL A 165 11.82 10.49 -11.95
N GLY A 166 11.43 10.77 -10.71
CA GLY A 166 12.01 11.89 -9.99
C GLY A 166 13.52 11.77 -10.16
N VAL A 167 14.15 12.85 -10.63
CA VAL A 167 15.61 12.91 -10.74
C VAL A 167 16.15 12.40 -9.40
N ALA A 168 16.97 11.34 -9.43
CA ALA A 168 17.53 10.76 -8.22
C ALA A 168 18.06 11.92 -7.38
N SER A 169 17.52 12.07 -6.16
CA SER A 169 17.86 13.21 -5.33
C SER A 169 19.36 13.17 -5.08
N LEU A 170 20.06 14.26 -5.39
CA LEU A 170 21.49 14.38 -5.10
C LEU A 170 21.76 14.14 -3.60
N ASN A 171 20.79 14.47 -2.75
CA ASN A 171 20.88 14.28 -1.30
C ASN A 171 20.60 12.83 -0.88
N TYR A 172 19.86 12.06 -1.69
CA TYR A 172 19.40 10.71 -1.36
C TYR A 172 19.57 9.76 -2.58
N PRO A 173 20.81 9.47 -3.01
CA PRO A 173 21.09 8.79 -4.26
C PRO A 173 20.62 7.32 -4.31
N TYR A 174 20.45 6.70 -3.14
CA TYR A 174 20.02 5.30 -3.02
C TYR A 174 18.52 5.14 -2.76
N ARG A 175 17.80 6.26 -2.60
CA ARG A 175 16.36 6.26 -2.33
C ARG A 175 15.60 6.16 -3.66
N ARG A 176 14.67 5.22 -3.76
CA ARG A 176 13.73 5.17 -4.90
C ARG A 176 12.99 6.52 -4.99
N PRO A 177 12.87 7.15 -6.17
CA PRO A 177 12.15 8.40 -6.30
C PRO A 177 10.64 8.20 -6.07
N LEU A 178 9.95 9.28 -5.65
CA LEU A 178 8.50 9.25 -5.53
C LEU A 178 7.86 9.10 -6.92
N LEU A 179 7.07 8.05 -7.10
CA LEU A 179 6.27 7.85 -8.29
C LEU A 179 4.91 8.51 -8.09
N LEU A 180 4.67 9.67 -8.72
CA LEU A 180 3.44 10.47 -8.49
C LEU A 180 2.15 9.73 -8.87
N ASN A 181 2.24 8.79 -9.81
CA ASN A 181 1.14 7.92 -10.24
C ASN A 181 1.22 6.52 -9.59
N VAL A 182 1.87 6.38 -8.42
CA VAL A 182 2.02 5.09 -7.73
C VAL A 182 0.68 4.42 -7.45
N ILE A 183 -0.31 5.17 -6.96
CA ILE A 183 -1.63 4.60 -6.66
C ILE A 183 -2.35 4.15 -7.93
N PRO A 184 -2.55 4.98 -8.98
CA PRO A 184 -3.07 4.52 -10.26
C PRO A 184 -2.36 3.29 -10.81
N THR A 185 -1.03 3.24 -10.67
CA THR A 185 -0.20 2.11 -11.10
C THR A 185 -0.53 0.83 -10.33
N LEU A 186 -0.61 0.90 -9.00
CA LEU A 186 -0.89 -0.25 -8.14
C LEU A 186 -2.33 -0.77 -8.31
N ILE A 187 -3.30 0.12 -8.55
CA ILE A 187 -4.71 -0.26 -8.65
C ILE A 187 -5.16 -0.57 -10.08
N ALA A 188 -4.28 -0.42 -11.07
CA ALA A 188 -4.59 -0.70 -12.47
C ALA A 188 -5.08 -2.16 -12.64
N ALA A 189 -6.05 -2.35 -13.52
CA ALA A 189 -6.41 -3.70 -13.94
C ALA A 189 -5.36 -4.26 -14.92
N PRO A 190 -5.25 -5.59 -15.08
CA PRO A 190 -4.39 -6.18 -16.10
C PRO A 190 -4.76 -5.68 -17.51
N ALA A 191 -3.84 -5.86 -18.47
CA ALA A 191 -4.12 -5.58 -19.87
C ALA A 191 -5.35 -6.38 -20.33
N GLY A 192 -6.33 -5.69 -20.93
CA GLY A 192 -7.64 -6.28 -21.26
C GLY A 192 -8.72 -6.20 -20.16
N GLY A 193 -8.35 -5.75 -18.96
CA GLY A 193 -9.26 -5.62 -17.82
C GLY A 193 -9.55 -6.97 -17.13
N TYR A 194 -10.40 -6.94 -16.09
CA TYR A 194 -10.86 -8.17 -15.43
C TYR A 194 -11.94 -8.87 -16.27
N ALA A 195 -11.96 -10.20 -16.26
CA ALA A 195 -12.78 -10.99 -17.17
C ALA A 195 -14.28 -10.94 -16.84
N SER A 196 -14.65 -10.63 -15.60
CA SER A 196 -16.04 -10.53 -15.17
C SER A 196 -16.40 -9.16 -14.58
N GLN A 197 -17.66 -8.75 -14.72
CA GLN A 197 -18.18 -7.55 -14.05
C GLN A 197 -18.04 -7.66 -12.52
N SER A 198 -18.29 -8.84 -11.97
CA SER A 198 -18.12 -9.10 -10.53
C SER A 198 -16.69 -8.87 -10.06
N ALA A 199 -15.69 -9.40 -10.78
CA ALA A 199 -14.29 -9.13 -10.48
C ALA A 199 -13.95 -7.64 -10.63
N ARG A 200 -14.45 -6.97 -11.69
CA ARG A 200 -14.26 -5.51 -11.85
C ARG A 200 -14.81 -4.71 -10.67
N ASP A 201 -15.99 -5.06 -10.18
CA ASP A 201 -16.63 -4.36 -9.08
C ASP A 201 -15.94 -4.63 -7.73
N ARG A 202 -15.51 -5.88 -7.51
CA ARG A 202 -14.76 -6.24 -6.30
C ARG A 202 -13.36 -5.67 -6.30
N MET A 203 -12.68 -5.60 -7.44
CA MET A 203 -11.31 -5.09 -7.52
C MET A 203 -11.21 -3.56 -7.43
N ARG A 204 -12.33 -2.82 -7.34
CA ARG A 204 -12.28 -1.37 -7.08
C ARG A 204 -11.50 -1.06 -5.81
N HIS A 205 -10.79 0.06 -5.82
CA HIS A 205 -10.00 0.56 -4.69
C HIS A 205 -10.86 1.46 -3.80
N HIS A 206 -10.88 1.19 -2.50
CA HIS A 206 -11.43 2.14 -1.52
C HIS A 206 -10.33 3.11 -1.11
N VAL A 207 -10.58 4.41 -1.25
CA VAL A 207 -9.59 5.42 -0.86
C VAL A 207 -9.41 5.37 0.66
N THR A 208 -8.16 5.33 1.13
CA THR A 208 -7.84 5.23 2.56
C THR A 208 -6.73 6.19 2.98
N VAL A 209 -6.48 6.28 4.28
CA VAL A 209 -5.33 7.03 4.82
C VAL A 209 -3.99 6.41 4.42
N LEU A 210 -3.94 5.11 4.10
CA LEU A 210 -2.72 4.42 3.62
C LEU A 210 -2.21 5.06 2.32
N ASP A 211 -3.11 5.52 1.47
CA ASP A 211 -2.79 6.21 0.20
C ASP A 211 -1.92 7.45 0.45
N GLY A 212 -2.18 8.17 1.54
CA GLY A 212 -1.39 9.33 1.94
C GLY A 212 0.06 8.98 2.27
N TYR A 213 0.32 7.79 2.82
CA TYR A 213 1.69 7.35 3.10
C TYR A 213 2.49 7.07 1.83
N LEU A 214 1.84 6.58 0.78
CA LEU A 214 2.47 6.35 -0.54
C LEU A 214 2.82 7.65 -1.27
N MET A 215 2.22 8.77 -0.84
CA MET A 215 2.38 10.09 -1.48
C MET A 215 3.28 11.05 -0.68
N LEU A 216 3.97 10.56 0.36
CA LEU A 216 4.87 11.38 1.17
C LEU A 216 6.04 11.93 0.35
N ARG A 217 6.25 13.24 0.44
CA ARG A 217 7.34 13.96 -0.21
C ARG A 217 8.50 14.18 0.75
N ASP A 218 9.71 14.26 0.19
CA ASP A 218 10.93 14.54 0.95
C ASP A 218 10.78 15.85 1.75
N GLU A 219 10.31 16.92 1.11
CA GLU A 219 10.19 18.25 1.74
C GLU A 219 9.11 18.33 2.83
N GLU A 220 8.15 17.39 2.81
CA GLU A 220 7.14 17.28 3.86
C GLU A 220 7.74 16.60 5.09
N VAL A 221 8.45 15.49 4.89
CA VAL A 221 9.04 14.68 5.96
C VAL A 221 10.19 15.41 6.64
N GLU A 222 10.99 16.18 5.89
CA GLU A 222 12.08 17.02 6.45
C GLU A 222 11.59 18.03 7.50
N LYS A 223 10.31 18.42 7.45
CA LYS A 223 9.70 19.36 8.41
C LYS A 223 9.14 18.67 9.65
N TRP A 224 9.15 17.34 9.71
CA TRP A 224 8.62 16.62 10.85
C TRP A 224 9.56 16.68 12.04
N SER A 225 8.99 16.80 13.24
CA SER A 225 9.75 16.56 14.46
C SER A 225 10.16 15.09 14.56
N GLU A 226 11.24 14.81 15.29
CA GLU A 226 11.73 13.45 15.54
C GLU A 226 10.62 12.52 16.05
N GLY A 227 9.85 12.98 17.06
CA GLY A 227 8.74 12.20 17.61
C GLY A 227 7.64 11.90 16.58
N ARG A 228 7.35 12.83 15.67
CA ARG A 228 6.39 12.61 14.57
C ARG A 228 6.95 11.61 13.56
N LEU A 229 8.22 11.75 13.18
CA LEU A 229 8.89 10.83 12.26
C LEU A 229 8.89 9.41 12.81
N LYS A 230 9.37 9.22 14.05
CA LYS A 230 9.39 7.92 14.74
C LYS A 230 8.00 7.28 14.77
N SER A 231 6.99 8.06 15.18
CA SER A 231 5.60 7.57 15.24
C SER A 231 5.12 7.12 13.85
N LYS A 232 5.38 7.91 12.80
CA LYS A 232 4.98 7.59 11.44
C LYS A 232 5.71 6.37 10.89
N VAL A 233 7.00 6.23 11.14
CA VAL A 233 7.78 5.03 10.80
C VAL A 233 7.16 3.79 11.44
N CYS A 234 6.85 3.84 12.75
CA CYS A 234 6.23 2.71 13.45
C CYS A 234 4.87 2.34 12.83
N PHE A 235 4.01 3.32 12.54
CA PHE A 235 2.70 3.04 11.92
C PHE A 235 2.85 2.42 10.53
N VAL A 236 3.75 2.94 9.69
CA VAL A 236 3.97 2.43 8.34
C VAL A 236 4.59 1.02 8.39
N LEU A 237 5.50 0.75 9.33
CA LEU A 237 6.03 -0.60 9.59
C LEU A 237 4.93 -1.58 9.94
N MET A 238 4.04 -1.21 10.86
CA MET A 238 2.90 -2.06 11.24
C MET A 238 1.98 -2.34 10.05
N HIS A 239 1.68 -1.35 9.21
CA HIS A 239 0.87 -1.55 8.01
C HIS A 239 1.53 -2.49 7.00
N TRP A 240 2.83 -2.32 6.77
CA TRP A 240 3.58 -3.23 5.90
C TRP A 240 3.59 -4.66 6.46
N GLN A 241 3.80 -4.79 7.76
CA GLN A 241 3.86 -6.08 8.42
C GLN A 241 2.51 -6.82 8.39
N TRP A 242 1.41 -6.12 8.67
CA TRP A 242 0.06 -6.68 8.54
C TRP A 242 -0.26 -7.06 7.10
N LEU A 243 0.14 -6.25 6.12
CA LEU A 243 -0.07 -6.58 4.72
C LEU A 243 0.69 -7.85 4.32
N ARG A 244 1.95 -7.98 4.74
CA ARG A 244 2.75 -9.18 4.52
C ARG A 244 2.10 -10.41 5.18
N GLY A 245 1.57 -10.27 6.40
CA GLY A 245 0.85 -11.35 7.08
C GLY A 245 -0.45 -11.75 6.35
N ASN A 246 -1.18 -10.76 5.83
CA ASN A 246 -2.37 -11.00 5.01
C ASN A 246 -2.01 -11.72 3.71
N ASN A 247 -0.91 -11.34 3.04
CA ASN A 247 -0.44 -11.99 1.82
C ASN A 247 -0.03 -13.45 2.08
N ALA A 248 0.68 -13.72 3.17
CA ALA A 248 0.99 -15.09 3.58
C ALA A 248 -0.29 -15.92 3.82
N THR A 249 -1.29 -15.33 4.49
CA THR A 249 -2.58 -16.00 4.70
C THR A 249 -3.32 -16.25 3.38
N LEU A 250 -3.29 -15.30 2.44
CA LEU A 250 -3.89 -15.48 1.11
C LEU A 250 -3.17 -16.55 0.30
N ASP A 251 -1.84 -16.65 0.41
CA ASP A 251 -1.04 -17.69 -0.25
C ASP A 251 -1.39 -19.08 0.31
N ASP A 252 -1.45 -19.23 1.64
CA ASP A 252 -1.90 -20.47 2.28
C ASP A 252 -3.30 -20.87 1.83
N LEU A 253 -4.23 -19.90 1.76
CA LEU A 253 -5.58 -20.15 1.25
C LEU A 253 -5.57 -20.54 -0.23
N GLU A 254 -4.71 -19.95 -1.06
CA GLU A 254 -4.59 -20.29 -2.48
C GLU A 254 -4.13 -21.74 -2.67
N VAL A 255 -3.15 -22.18 -1.88
CA VAL A 255 -2.64 -23.57 -1.88
C VAL A 255 -3.76 -24.56 -1.52
N LEU A 256 -4.66 -24.17 -0.61
CA LEU A 256 -5.81 -24.96 -0.18
C LEU A 256 -7.07 -24.72 -1.04
N ASP A 257 -6.91 -24.24 -2.29
CA ASP A 257 -8.01 -23.93 -3.22
C ASP A 257 -9.13 -23.06 -2.63
N TRP A 258 -8.73 -22.17 -1.71
CA TRP A 258 -9.59 -21.24 -1.00
C TRP A 258 -10.72 -21.91 -0.21
N GLU A 259 -10.57 -23.19 0.16
CA GLU A 259 -11.58 -23.95 0.92
C GLU A 259 -11.95 -23.27 2.24
N GLY A 260 -11.00 -22.61 2.90
CA GLY A 260 -11.23 -21.83 4.13
C GLY A 260 -12.15 -20.61 3.97
N LEU A 261 -12.51 -20.24 2.73
CA LEU A 261 -13.48 -19.18 2.42
C LEU A 261 -14.88 -19.75 2.11
N GLU A 262 -15.04 -21.07 2.06
CA GLU A 262 -16.30 -21.75 1.79
C GLU A 262 -17.10 -21.89 3.10
N GLY A 263 -18.02 -20.96 3.35
CA GLY A 263 -18.85 -20.94 4.55
C GLY A 263 -19.73 -19.69 4.62
N LYS A 264 -20.58 -19.57 5.64
CA LYS A 264 -21.29 -18.30 5.90
C LYS A 264 -20.29 -17.26 6.39
N ALA A 265 -20.55 -15.97 6.13
CA ALA A 265 -19.72 -14.88 6.63
C ALA A 265 -19.53 -14.93 8.16
N GLU A 266 -20.57 -15.36 8.89
CA GLU A 266 -20.57 -15.54 10.35
C GLU A 266 -19.61 -16.65 10.84
N GLU A 267 -19.27 -17.60 9.97
CA GLU A 267 -18.41 -18.76 10.28
C GLU A 267 -16.97 -18.56 9.80
N CYS A 268 -16.70 -17.52 9.00
CA CYS A 268 -15.41 -17.25 8.40
C CYS A 268 -14.81 -15.95 8.96
N GLY A 269 -13.79 -16.06 9.81
CA GLY A 269 -13.13 -14.92 10.44
C GLY A 269 -12.45 -13.93 9.48
N TRP A 270 -12.38 -14.25 8.18
CA TRP A 270 -11.79 -13.42 7.12
C TRP A 270 -12.83 -12.60 6.35
N ILE A 271 -14.13 -12.87 6.56
CA ILE A 271 -15.23 -12.16 5.92
C ILE A 271 -15.80 -11.13 6.90
N GLY A 272 -15.81 -9.86 6.50
CA GLY A 272 -16.48 -8.81 7.27
C GLY A 272 -17.98 -8.82 7.04
N ASP A 273 -18.76 -8.57 8.09
CA ASP A 273 -20.21 -8.35 8.01
C ASP A 273 -20.49 -6.94 7.45
N ASP A 274 -21.34 -6.84 6.43
CA ASP A 274 -21.65 -5.56 5.75
C ASP A 274 -22.47 -4.61 6.63
N THR A 275 -23.04 -5.09 7.73
CA THR A 275 -24.05 -4.37 8.52
C THR A 275 -23.55 -3.76 9.85
N THR A 276 -22.35 -4.08 10.31
CA THR A 276 -21.92 -3.82 11.70
C THR A 276 -20.83 -2.76 11.91
N ARG A 277 -20.52 -1.92 10.91
CA ARG A 277 -19.70 -0.72 11.13
C ARG A 277 -20.46 0.55 10.74
N VAL A 278 -21.01 1.20 11.77
CA VAL A 278 -21.34 2.64 11.83
C VAL A 278 -20.12 3.37 12.35
#